data_AF-A0A5E4D908-F1
#
_entry.id   AF-A0A5E4D908-F1
#
_cell.length_a   1.000
_cell.length_b   1.000
_cell.length_c   1.000
_cell.angle_alpha   90.00
_cell.angle_beta   90.00
_cell.angle_gamma   90.00
#
_symmetry.space_group_name_H-M   'P 1'
#
loop_
_entity.id
_entity.type
_entity.pdbx_description
1 polymer ?
#
loop_
_entity_poly.entity_id
_entity_poly.type
_entity_poly.pdbx_seq_one_letter_code
_entity_poly.pdbx_strand_id
1 'polypeptide(L)'
;KFIRLLDAPGIVPGPNSEVGTILRYYIYVQKLADPVTQVETILQRCNLEEISNYYGVSGFQTTEHFLTAVAHSLGKKKKGGLHSQEQAAKAVLADWVSGKISFYTPPPPTHTLPAHLSAEIVKEMTEVFDIEDTEQANEDTMENQMSCWATQTRSKWRLSGFILRW
;
A
#
# COMPACT_ATOMS: atom_id res chain seq x y z
N LYS A 1 -8.37 -16.72 -23.18
CA LYS A 1 -7.75 -16.52 -21.85
C LYS A 1 -8.57 -15.48 -21.10
N PHE A 2 -9.10 -15.80 -19.91
CA PHE A 2 -9.91 -14.88 -19.09
C PHE A 2 -9.12 -14.53 -17.84
N ILE A 3 -8.66 -13.28 -17.71
CA ILE A 3 -8.06 -12.76 -16.48
C ILE A 3 -9.18 -12.13 -15.66
N ARG A 4 -9.26 -12.46 -14.36
CA ARG A 4 -10.18 -11.82 -13.41
C ARG A 4 -9.35 -11.06 -12.38
N LEU A 5 -9.60 -9.76 -12.29
CA LEU A 5 -9.03 -8.90 -11.26
C LEU A 5 -9.96 -8.93 -10.04
N LEU A 6 -9.39 -9.18 -8.87
CA LEU A 6 -10.07 -9.03 -7.59
C LEU A 6 -9.40 -7.85 -6.88
N ASP A 7 -10.20 -6.90 -6.42
CA ASP A 7 -9.75 -5.76 -5.62
C ASP A 7 -10.21 -5.94 -4.17
N ALA A 8 -9.36 -5.58 -3.22
CA ALA A 8 -9.62 -5.69 -1.78
C ALA A 8 -9.42 -4.33 -1.10
N PRO A 9 -10.19 -4.01 -0.06
CA PRO A 9 -10.04 -2.72 0.63
C PRO A 9 -8.65 -2.61 1.29
N GLY A 10 -8.10 -1.39 1.32
CA GLY A 10 -6.82 -1.12 1.99
C GLY A 10 -6.89 -1.40 3.49
N ILE A 11 -5.92 -2.15 4.00
CA ILE A 11 -5.79 -2.48 5.43
C ILE A 11 -4.73 -1.61 6.08
N VAL A 12 -5.04 -1.06 7.25
CA VAL A 12 -4.11 -0.27 8.06
C VAL A 12 -3.71 -1.12 9.28
N PRO A 13 -2.46 -1.61 9.37
CA PRO A 13 -1.98 -2.28 10.57
C PRO A 13 -1.97 -1.30 11.76
N GLY A 14 -2.18 -1.80 12.97
CA GLY A 14 -2.42 -1.03 14.21
C GLY A 14 -1.43 0.12 14.49
N PRO A 15 -1.80 1.09 15.37
CA PRO A 15 -1.34 2.46 15.28
C PRO A 15 0.15 2.64 15.60
N ASN A 16 0.93 2.96 14.57
CA ASN A 16 2.09 3.84 14.72
C ASN A 16 1.55 5.28 14.67
N SER A 17 1.91 6.12 15.64
CA SER A 17 1.44 7.51 15.90
C SER A 17 0.45 8.15 14.90
N GLU A 18 -0.60 8.79 15.42
CA GLU A 18 -1.66 9.45 14.62
C GLU A 18 -1.10 10.32 13.48
N VAL A 19 -0.01 11.04 13.74
CA VAL A 19 0.72 11.86 12.75
C VAL A 19 1.12 11.07 11.50
N GLY A 20 1.72 9.89 11.66
CA GLY A 20 2.13 9.04 10.54
C GLY A 20 0.96 8.46 9.76
N THR A 21 -0.15 8.20 10.45
CA THR A 21 -1.39 7.68 9.86
C THR A 21 -2.10 8.76 9.01
N ILE A 22 -2.09 10.01 9.44
CA ILE A 22 -2.71 11.13 8.74
C ILE A 22 -1.90 11.51 7.49
N LEU A 23 -0.56 11.54 7.60
CA LEU A 23 0.33 11.78 6.46
C LEU A 23 0.19 10.70 5.36
N ARG A 24 -0.25 9.49 5.74
CA ARG A 24 -0.55 8.39 4.81
C ARG A 24 -2.01 8.36 4.34
N TYR A 25 -2.75 9.46 4.56
CA TYR A 25 -4.09 9.69 4.04
C TYR A 25 -5.22 8.79 4.61
N TYR A 26 -5.06 8.27 5.82
CA TYR A 26 -6.06 7.34 6.38
C TYR A 26 -7.26 8.02 7.09
N ILE A 27 -7.19 9.34 7.37
CA ILE A 27 -8.21 10.05 8.15
C ILE A 27 -8.73 11.26 7.38
N TYR A 28 -10.05 11.47 7.42
CA TYR A 28 -10.69 12.63 6.84
C TYR A 28 -10.29 13.91 7.57
N VAL A 29 -9.77 14.90 6.84
CA VAL A 29 -9.17 16.13 7.38
C VAL A 29 -10.10 16.90 8.33
N GLN A 30 -11.41 16.87 8.11
CA GLN A 30 -12.36 17.59 8.97
C GLN A 30 -12.53 16.97 10.37
N LYS A 31 -12.24 15.67 10.52
CA LYS A 31 -12.36 14.95 11.80
C LYS A 31 -11.09 15.00 12.64
N LEU A 32 -10.05 15.69 12.18
CA LEU A 32 -8.79 15.84 12.91
C LEU A 32 -9.00 16.68 14.17
N ALA A 33 -8.52 16.16 15.29
CA ALA A 33 -8.51 16.86 16.58
C ALA A 33 -7.47 18.00 16.59
N ASP A 34 -6.30 17.77 15.99
CA ASP A 34 -5.23 18.76 15.92
C ASP A 34 -4.65 18.86 14.50
N PRO A 35 -5.21 19.73 13.64
CA PRO A 35 -4.69 19.93 12.29
C PRO A 35 -3.43 20.80 12.27
N VAL A 36 -3.12 21.57 13.32
CA VAL A 36 -1.99 22.51 13.32
C VAL A 36 -0.67 21.76 13.43
N THR A 37 -0.57 20.81 14.35
CA THR A 37 0.62 19.95 14.52
C THR A 37 0.91 19.11 13.26
N GLN A 38 -0.13 18.73 12.52
CA GLN A 38 0.03 18.01 11.25
C GLN A 38 0.63 18.91 10.17
N VAL A 39 0.19 20.17 10.09
CA VAL A 39 0.79 21.14 9.15
C VAL A 39 2.24 21.42 9.53
N GLU A 40 2.56 21.52 10.81
CA GLU A 40 3.95 21.68 11.26
C GLU A 40 4.84 20.55 10.77
N THR A 41 4.39 19.30 10.89
CA THR A 41 5.15 18.14 10.40
C THR A 41 5.24 18.07 8.88
N ILE A 42 4.26 18.61 8.14
CA ILE A 42 4.35 18.78 6.69
C ILE A 42 5.41 19.84 6.34
N LEU A 43 5.35 21.02 6.97
CA LEU A 43 6.31 22.10 6.74
C LEU A 43 7.76 21.67 7.02
N GLN A 44 7.98 20.81 8.01
CA GLN A 44 9.30 20.23 8.30
C GLN A 44 9.83 19.29 7.22
N ARG A 45 8.94 18.67 6.42
CA ARG A 45 9.31 17.68 5.39
C ARG A 45 9.36 18.24 3.99
N CYS A 46 8.66 19.34 3.74
CA CYS A 46 8.49 19.89 2.41
C CYS A 46 9.47 21.01 2.11
N ASN A 47 9.62 21.31 0.82
CA ASN A 47 10.33 22.50 0.40
C ASN A 47 9.52 23.75 0.80
N LEU A 48 10.04 24.51 1.76
CA LEU A 48 9.39 25.73 2.27
C LEU A 48 9.24 26.80 1.17
N GLU A 49 10.15 26.86 0.20
CA GLU A 49 10.07 27.83 -0.90
C GLU A 49 8.88 27.54 -1.83
N GLU A 50 8.64 26.27 -2.15
CA GLU A 50 7.50 25.87 -2.98
C GLU A 50 6.17 26.18 -2.29
N ILE A 51 6.07 25.88 -0.98
CA ILE A 51 4.88 26.19 -0.18
C ILE A 51 4.67 27.71 -0.07
N SER A 52 5.75 28.46 0.17
CA SER A 52 5.74 29.92 0.20
C SER A 52 5.22 30.50 -1.12
N ASN A 53 5.71 29.99 -2.25
CA ASN A 53 5.30 30.43 -3.59
C ASN A 53 3.85 30.07 -3.90
N TYR A 54 3.41 28.87 -3.54
CA TYR A 54 2.03 28.41 -3.77
C TYR A 54 1.00 29.25 -2.99
N TYR A 55 1.28 29.58 -1.73
CA TYR A 55 0.38 30.38 -0.91
C TYR A 55 0.63 31.90 -0.96
N GLY A 56 1.71 32.34 -1.62
CA GLY A 56 2.14 33.75 -1.63
C GLY A 56 2.56 34.28 -0.25
N VAL A 57 3.14 33.43 0.60
CA VAL A 57 3.52 33.77 1.98
C VAL A 57 5.03 33.65 2.15
N SER A 58 5.74 34.78 2.11
CA SER A 58 7.20 34.85 2.28
C SER A 58 7.62 35.08 3.74
N GLY A 59 8.75 34.50 4.15
CA GLY A 59 9.45 34.88 5.38
C GLY A 59 8.78 34.46 6.69
N PHE A 60 7.93 33.42 6.66
CA PHE A 60 7.37 32.86 7.89
C PHE A 60 8.44 32.05 8.64
N GLN A 61 8.51 32.24 9.96
CA GLN A 61 9.44 31.52 10.84
C GLN A 61 8.74 30.43 11.65
N THR A 62 7.44 30.58 11.87
CA THR A 62 6.62 29.67 12.67
C THR A 62 5.41 29.21 11.88
N THR A 63 4.94 27.99 12.16
CA THR A 63 3.71 27.42 11.59
C THR A 63 2.51 28.33 11.85
N GLU A 64 2.45 28.95 13.02
CA GLU A 64 1.38 29.90 13.37
C GLU A 64 1.37 31.14 12.46
N HIS A 65 2.54 31.71 12.16
CA HIS A 65 2.65 32.86 11.26
C HIS A 65 2.21 32.49 9.84
N PHE A 66 2.66 31.34 9.35
CA PHE A 66 2.23 30.79 8.06
C PHE A 66 0.71 30.60 8.01
N LEU A 67 0.14 29.90 8.98
CA LEU A 67 -1.31 29.64 9.03
C LEU A 67 -2.14 30.92 9.16
N THR A 68 -1.63 31.94 9.84
CA THR A 68 -2.30 33.23 9.95
C THR A 68 -2.32 33.97 8.61
N ALA A 69 -1.21 33.96 7.88
CA ALA A 69 -1.13 34.53 6.54
C ALA A 69 -2.03 33.79 5.54
N VAL A 70 -2.04 32.45 5.59
CA VAL A 70 -2.95 31.62 4.78
C VAL A 70 -4.42 31.85 5.16
N ALA A 71 -4.73 31.99 6.45
CA ALA A 71 -6.08 32.30 6.88
C ALA A 71 -6.54 33.68 6.37
N HIS A 72 -5.63 34.65 6.31
CA HIS A 72 -5.88 35.96 5.74
C HIS A 72 -6.17 35.91 4.23
N SER A 73 -5.35 35.20 3.45
CA SER A 73 -5.56 35.06 2.01
C SER A 73 -6.83 34.29 1.65
N LEU A 74 -7.17 33.24 2.42
CA LEU A 74 -8.37 32.42 2.21
C LEU A 74 -9.64 33.00 2.85
N GLY A 75 -9.55 34.13 3.57
CA GLY A 75 -10.68 34.74 4.28
C GLY A 75 -11.27 33.87 5.40
N LYS A 76 -10.50 32.94 5.97
CA LYS A 76 -10.96 32.02 7.03
C LYS A 76 -10.98 32.73 8.37
N LYS A 77 -12.12 33.33 8.72
CA LYS A 77 -12.33 34.07 9.97
C LYS A 77 -13.23 33.30 10.94
N LYS A 78 -12.94 33.38 12.23
CA LYS A 78 -13.83 32.98 13.32
C LYS A 78 -14.94 34.03 13.47
N LYS A 79 -16.02 33.63 14.17
CA LYS A 79 -17.02 34.60 14.65
C LYS A 79 -16.30 35.64 15.52
N GLY A 80 -16.34 36.92 15.11
CA GLY A 80 -15.55 37.99 15.72
C GLY A 80 -14.43 38.57 14.85
N GLY A 81 -14.25 38.09 13.61
CA GLY A 81 -13.37 38.73 12.62
C GLY A 81 -11.90 38.34 12.69
N LEU A 82 -11.49 37.60 13.73
CA LEU A 82 -10.14 37.04 13.87
C LEU A 82 -9.92 35.86 12.91
N HIS A 83 -8.73 35.77 12.31
CA HIS A 83 -8.39 34.69 11.39
C HIS A 83 -8.21 33.35 12.13
N SER A 84 -8.77 32.27 11.58
CA SER A 84 -8.80 30.96 12.20
C SER A 84 -7.68 30.05 11.70
N GLN A 85 -6.62 29.90 12.49
CA GLN A 85 -5.50 29.00 12.18
C GLN A 85 -5.96 27.56 11.94
N GLU A 86 -6.90 27.04 12.74
CA GLU A 86 -7.41 25.67 12.59
C GLU A 86 -8.10 25.43 11.22
N GLN A 87 -8.84 26.42 10.71
CA GLN A 87 -9.54 26.30 9.42
C GLN A 87 -8.55 26.44 8.25
N ALA A 88 -7.55 27.30 8.40
CA ALA A 88 -6.44 27.37 7.44
C ALA A 88 -5.64 26.06 7.43
N ALA A 89 -5.37 25.47 8.59
CA ALA A 89 -4.66 24.20 8.68
C ALA A 89 -5.43 23.07 7.97
N LYS A 90 -6.75 22.97 8.19
CA LYS A 90 -7.59 22.02 7.45
C LYS A 90 -7.60 22.26 5.93
N ALA A 91 -7.52 23.52 5.49
CA ALA A 91 -7.42 23.84 4.06
C ALA A 91 -6.07 23.41 3.48
N VAL A 92 -4.96 23.70 4.17
CA VAL A 92 -3.61 23.28 3.78
C VAL A 92 -3.51 21.76 3.70
N LEU A 93 -4.04 21.05 4.70
CA LEU A 93 -4.08 19.59 4.71
C LEU A 93 -4.92 19.01 3.57
N ALA A 94 -6.01 19.67 3.18
CA ALA A 94 -6.80 19.26 2.03
C ALA A 94 -6.03 19.45 0.70
N ASP A 95 -5.31 20.57 0.57
CA ASP A 95 -4.47 20.84 -0.60
C ASP A 95 -3.31 19.82 -0.70
N TRP A 96 -2.67 19.51 0.43
CA TRP A 96 -1.67 18.46 0.56
C TRP A 96 -2.19 17.11 0.06
N VAL A 97 -3.32 16.67 0.61
CA VAL A 97 -3.99 15.42 0.26
C VAL A 97 -4.35 15.35 -1.22
N SER A 98 -4.81 16.47 -1.81
CA SER A 98 -5.15 16.53 -3.23
C SER A 98 -3.95 16.52 -4.16
N GLY A 99 -2.72 16.56 -3.61
CA GLY A 99 -1.48 16.58 -4.38
C GLY A 99 -1.11 17.95 -4.96
N LYS A 100 -1.77 19.03 -4.54
CA LYS A 100 -1.40 20.39 -4.99
C LYS A 100 -0.05 20.82 -4.41
N ILE A 101 0.23 20.39 -3.19
CA ILE A 101 1.55 20.53 -2.57
C ILE A 101 2.32 19.25 -2.89
N SER A 102 3.42 19.40 -3.63
CA SER A 102 4.24 18.26 -4.05
C SER A 102 5.18 17.83 -2.93
N PHE A 103 5.24 16.52 -2.69
CA PHE A 103 6.21 15.93 -1.79
C PHE A 103 6.51 14.49 -2.19
N TYR A 104 7.77 14.13 -2.07
CA TYR A 104 8.24 12.78 -2.27
C TYR A 104 9.38 12.49 -1.29
N THR A 105 9.41 11.29 -0.75
CA THR A 105 10.56 10.80 -0.02
C THR A 105 11.52 10.17 -1.04
N PRO A 106 12.75 10.69 -1.21
CA PRO A 106 13.71 10.02 -2.08
C PRO A 106 14.00 8.62 -1.55
N PRO A 107 14.22 7.63 -2.42
CA PRO A 107 14.64 6.31 -1.98
C PRO A 107 15.96 6.42 -1.21
N PRO A 108 16.23 5.50 -0.27
CA PRO A 108 17.52 5.46 0.39
C PRO A 108 18.66 5.38 -0.65
N PRO A 109 19.74 6.14 -0.49
CA PRO A 109 20.81 6.25 -1.50
C PRO A 109 21.56 4.93 -1.71
N THR A 110 21.51 4.02 -0.74
CA THR A 110 22.16 2.71 -0.76
C THR A 110 21.11 1.61 -0.78
N HIS A 111 21.15 0.76 -1.80
CA HIS A 111 20.36 -0.47 -1.86
C HIS A 111 21.01 -1.54 -0.98
N THR A 112 20.85 -1.41 0.33
CA THR A 112 21.12 -2.51 1.26
C THR A 112 19.79 -3.20 1.54
N LEU A 113 19.63 -4.43 1.03
CA LEU A 113 18.52 -5.29 1.43
C LEU A 113 18.55 -5.41 2.96
N PRO A 114 17.41 -5.32 3.66
CA PRO A 114 17.39 -5.53 5.10
C PRO A 114 17.97 -6.92 5.43
N ALA A 115 18.74 -7.04 6.51
CA ALA A 115 19.45 -8.27 6.87
C ALA A 115 18.56 -9.52 6.99
N HIS A 116 17.24 -9.34 7.15
CA HIS A 116 16.24 -10.41 7.17
C HIS A 116 15.68 -10.81 5.78
N LEU A 117 16.11 -10.17 4.70
CA LEU A 117 15.86 -10.56 3.30
C LEU A 117 17.16 -11.03 2.64
N SER A 118 18.06 -11.62 3.44
CA SER A 118 19.25 -12.28 2.91
C SER A 118 18.82 -13.49 2.09
N ALA A 119 19.59 -13.80 1.05
CA ALA A 119 19.35 -14.90 0.12
C ALA A 119 19.19 -16.28 0.80
N GLU A 120 19.51 -16.40 2.09
CA GLU A 120 19.32 -17.58 2.93
C GLU A 120 17.86 -18.04 2.98
N ILE A 121 16.90 -17.12 3.22
CA ILE A 121 15.47 -17.46 3.32
C ILE A 121 14.91 -17.87 1.96
N VAL A 122 15.40 -17.21 0.89
CA VAL A 122 15.04 -17.60 -0.47
C VAL A 122 15.59 -18.99 -0.76
N LYS A 123 16.81 -19.30 -0.33
CA LYS A 123 17.43 -20.63 -0.52
C LYS A 123 16.65 -21.74 0.18
N GLU A 124 16.26 -21.54 1.43
CA GLU A 124 15.46 -22.51 2.20
C GLU A 124 14.08 -22.75 1.57
N MET A 125 13.40 -21.70 1.07
CA MET A 125 12.14 -21.89 0.33
C MET A 125 12.32 -22.50 -1.06
N THR A 126 13.48 -22.30 -1.70
CA THR A 126 13.74 -22.88 -3.04
C THR A 126 14.02 -24.37 -2.93
N GLU A 127 14.73 -24.81 -1.90
CA GLU A 127 14.96 -26.25 -1.60
C GLU A 127 13.66 -26.99 -1.24
N VAL A 128 12.64 -26.29 -0.70
CA VAL A 128 11.31 -26.88 -0.45
C VAL A 128 10.43 -26.91 -1.71
N PHE A 129 10.76 -26.11 -2.72
CA PHE A 129 10.07 -26.04 -4.01
C PHE A 129 10.94 -26.60 -5.13
N ASP A 130 11.36 -27.86 -5.01
CA ASP A 130 11.94 -28.58 -6.14
C ASP A 130 10.82 -28.87 -7.17
N ILE A 131 10.92 -28.13 -8.28
CA ILE A 131 9.98 -28.23 -9.41
C ILE A 131 10.06 -29.64 -10.01
N GLU A 132 11.25 -30.23 -10.05
CA GLU A 132 11.50 -31.58 -10.56
C GLU A 132 10.78 -32.66 -9.73
N ASP A 133 10.83 -32.58 -8.40
CA ASP A 133 10.11 -33.50 -7.51
C ASP A 133 8.58 -33.38 -7.67
N THR A 134 8.10 -32.15 -7.89
CA THR A 134 6.68 -31.90 -8.10
C THR A 134 6.19 -32.41 -9.47
N GLU A 135 7.03 -32.32 -10.50
CA GLU A 135 6.77 -32.88 -11.84
C GLU A 135 6.76 -34.41 -11.79
N GLN A 136 7.73 -35.04 -11.12
CA GLN A 136 7.80 -36.49 -10.97
C GLN A 136 6.59 -37.04 -10.19
N ALA A 137 6.19 -36.39 -9.09
CA ALA A 137 5.02 -36.80 -8.32
C ALA A 137 3.71 -36.68 -9.13
N ASN A 138 3.62 -35.68 -10.02
CA ASN A 138 2.49 -35.54 -10.94
C ASN A 138 2.49 -36.63 -12.02
N GLU A 139 3.64 -36.95 -12.60
CA GLU A 139 3.79 -38.03 -13.58
C GLU A 139 3.42 -39.39 -12.98
N ASP A 140 3.96 -39.71 -11.79
CA ASP A 140 3.64 -40.94 -11.06
C ASP A 140 2.15 -41.04 -10.72
N THR A 141 1.52 -39.92 -10.36
CA THR A 141 0.08 -39.87 -10.09
C THR A 141 -0.74 -40.11 -11.36
N MET A 142 -0.31 -39.54 -12.50
CA MET A 142 -0.96 -39.77 -13.80
C MET A 142 -0.82 -41.21 -14.26
N GLU A 143 0.36 -41.82 -14.14
CA GLU A 143 0.59 -43.21 -14.48
C GLU A 143 -0.23 -44.16 -13.60
N ASN A 144 -0.27 -43.90 -12.30
CA ASN A 144 -1.02 -44.75 -11.38
C ASN A 144 -2.53 -44.64 -11.60
N GLN A 145 -3.03 -43.44 -11.96
CA GLN A 145 -4.41 -43.25 -12.40
C GLN A 145 -4.69 -43.98 -13.72
N MET A 146 -3.80 -43.90 -14.72
CA MET A 146 -3.93 -44.62 -15.99
C MET A 146 -3.93 -46.14 -15.78
N SER A 147 -3.07 -46.65 -14.90
CA SER A 147 -2.98 -48.07 -14.55
C SER A 147 -4.23 -48.56 -13.81
N CYS A 148 -4.71 -47.79 -12.82
CA CYS A 148 -5.99 -48.04 -12.15
C CYS A 148 -7.14 -48.07 -13.16
N TRP A 149 -7.19 -47.11 -14.08
CA TRP A 149 -8.24 -47.02 -15.10
C TRP A 149 -8.19 -48.18 -16.11
N ALA A 150 -6.99 -48.58 -16.55
CA ALA A 150 -6.76 -49.74 -17.40
C ALA A 150 -7.16 -51.06 -16.72
N THR A 151 -6.91 -51.18 -15.41
CA THR A 151 -7.27 -52.37 -14.63
C THR A 151 -8.78 -52.43 -14.37
N GLN A 152 -9.41 -51.28 -14.09
CA GLN A 152 -10.86 -51.15 -13.90
C GLN A 152 -11.63 -51.49 -15.19
N THR A 153 -11.17 -50.97 -16.33
CA THR A 153 -11.78 -51.25 -17.64
C THR A 153 -11.57 -52.71 -18.02
N ARG A 154 -10.36 -53.28 -17.87
CA ARG A 154 -10.09 -54.70 -18.16
C ARG A 154 -10.92 -55.66 -17.30
N SER A 155 -11.12 -55.35 -16.01
CA SER A 155 -11.95 -56.14 -15.10
C SER A 155 -13.44 -56.04 -15.46
N LYS A 156 -13.90 -54.87 -15.91
CA LYS A 156 -15.27 -54.64 -16.41
C LYS A 156 -15.56 -55.48 -17.66
N TRP A 157 -14.63 -55.54 -18.62
CA TRP A 157 -14.77 -56.39 -19.82
C TRP A 157 -14.65 -57.89 -19.54
N ARG A 158 -13.84 -58.28 -18.53
CA ARG A 158 -13.67 -59.69 -18.13
C ARG A 158 -14.93 -60.27 -17.47
N LEU A 159 -15.68 -59.47 -16.71
CA LEU A 159 -16.97 -59.86 -16.11
C LEU A 159 -18.13 -59.85 -17.12
N SER A 160 -17.99 -59.15 -18.25
CA SER A 160 -18.99 -59.09 -19.33
C SER A 160 -18.77 -60.12 -20.46
N GLY A 161 -17.81 -61.04 -20.32
CA GLY A 161 -17.71 -62.23 -21.18
C GLY A 161 -17.22 -62.02 -22.62
N PHE A 162 -16.66 -60.85 -22.96
CA PHE A 162 -16.05 -60.62 -24.28
C PHE A 162 -14.54 -60.88 -24.22
N ILE A 163 -14.12 -62.10 -24.57
CA ILE A 163 -12.71 -62.42 -24.85
C ILE A 163 -12.52 -62.31 -26.37
N LEU A 164 -12.03 -61.17 -26.84
CA LEU A 164 -11.43 -61.08 -28.17
C LEU A 164 -9.92 -61.24 -28.02
N ARG A 165 -9.42 -62.36 -28.55
CA ARG A 165 -8.00 -62.72 -28.57
C ARG A 165 -7.43 -62.32 -29.94
N TRP A 166 -6.68 -61.21 -29.88
CA TRP A 166 -5.83 -60.52 -30.86
C TRP A 166 -6.55 -59.79 -32.01
#